data_AF-G3PNU3-F1
#
_entry.id   AF-G3PNU3-F1
#
_cell.length_a   1.000
_cell.length_b   1.000
_cell.length_c   1.000
_cell.angle_alpha   90.00
_cell.angle_beta   90.00
_cell.angle_gamma   90.00
#
_symmetry.space_group_name_H-M   'P 1'
#
loop_
_entity.id
_entity.type
_entity.pdbx_description
1 polymer ?
#
loop_
_entity_poly.entity_id
_entity_poly.type
_entity_poly.pdbx_seq_one_letter_code
_entity_poly.pdbx_strand_id
1 'polypeptide(L)'
;MRDVRTDSSSGSLLTYLSEFHCKGPRCLFGSSCRRARLGGRGRSYRGHASGVRLILCRLTEDEAMKLKQRMVLLCVVLLLLGLAKIFLLDGGDGSVASRRDLRAFRKMEAGLSLARGAHLTHTLQSPWEIASQWVGPREVYPEETPELAAVLTYLSTARVERADVGYKGTQLKALLVLEGGQKVVFKPKRYNRDYVVEGEPYAGYDRHNAEVAAFHLDRILGFRRAPLVVGRNINVRTEIKPVATDQLLGTFLMQGNNTCFYGKCYYCRESEPACAEAEVMEGSLTLWLPDVWPLQKHRHPWGRTYREGKLARWEYDESYCEAVKKMPPYDAGPRLLDVIDTAIFDYLIGNADRHHYESFQDDGGASMLILLDNAKSFGNAALDERSILAPLYQCCMVRVSTWNRLNMLRGGALSADMRQALAFDPIQPVLAEPHLAALDRRLSGVMATVKQCIEAQGPDNTLIEDRMNLPHP
;
A
#
# COMPACT_ATOMS: atom_id res chain seq x y z
N MET A 1 -36.38 -20.14 36.17
CA MET A 1 -37.51 -19.89 37.10
C MET A 1 -37.94 -18.43 36.92
N ARG A 2 -39.15 -18.24 36.36
CA ARG A 2 -40.00 -17.03 36.25
C ARG A 2 -39.46 -15.89 35.37
N ASP A 3 -39.86 -15.81 34.09
CA ASP A 3 -41.13 -15.27 33.49
C ASP A 3 -41.21 -13.73 33.62
N VAL A 4 -41.08 -12.89 32.58
CA VAL A 4 -41.76 -12.73 31.26
C VAL A 4 -43.26 -12.45 31.34
N ARG A 5 -43.64 -11.20 31.03
CA ARG A 5 -44.92 -10.72 30.45
C ARG A 5 -44.56 -9.48 29.61
N THR A 6 -44.46 -9.54 28.27
CA THR A 6 -45.51 -9.40 27.24
C THR A 6 -46.61 -8.40 27.57
N ASP A 7 -46.63 -7.29 26.83
CA ASP A 7 -47.89 -6.76 26.32
C ASP A 7 -47.68 -6.09 24.94
N SER A 8 -48.62 -6.36 24.06
CA SER A 8 -48.69 -5.94 22.66
C SER A 8 -50.01 -5.21 22.45
N SER A 9 -50.02 -4.04 21.83
CA SER A 9 -51.24 -3.49 21.25
C SER A 9 -50.97 -2.56 20.08
N SER A 10 -51.57 -2.92 18.96
CA SER A 10 -51.82 -2.18 17.73
C SER A 10 -52.75 -0.97 17.96
N GLY A 11 -52.61 0.06 17.13
CA GLY A 11 -53.52 1.22 17.10
C GLY A 11 -53.31 2.06 15.83
N SER A 12 -54.37 2.15 15.03
CA SER A 12 -54.49 2.81 13.72
C SER A 12 -55.05 4.23 13.84
N LEU A 13 -54.95 5.01 12.74
CA LEU A 13 -55.64 6.26 12.39
C LEU A 13 -55.08 7.58 12.96
N LEU A 14 -54.56 8.45 12.08
CA LEU A 14 -55.33 9.62 11.61
C LEU A 14 -54.57 10.41 10.52
N THR A 15 -55.27 10.54 9.41
CA THR A 15 -55.05 11.41 8.25
C THR A 15 -55.27 12.87 8.66
N TYR A 16 -54.37 13.79 8.33
CA TYR A 16 -54.75 15.20 8.14
C TYR A 16 -53.93 15.85 7.02
N LEU A 17 -54.71 16.45 6.12
CA LEU A 17 -54.37 17.21 4.93
C LEU A 17 -53.58 18.49 5.25
N SER A 18 -52.67 18.88 4.36
CA SER A 18 -52.42 20.29 4.07
C SER A 18 -52.19 20.47 2.56
N GLU A 19 -53.11 21.21 1.97
CA GLU A 19 -53.23 21.56 0.56
C GLU A 19 -52.12 22.51 0.11
N PHE A 20 -51.60 22.33 -1.11
CA PHE A 20 -51.13 23.44 -1.93
C PHE A 20 -51.64 23.28 -3.37
N HIS A 21 -52.62 24.09 -3.69
CA HIS A 21 -53.14 24.34 -5.03
C HIS A 21 -52.10 25.08 -5.89
N CYS A 22 -51.86 24.58 -7.11
CA CYS A 22 -51.43 25.42 -8.22
C CYS A 22 -52.31 25.11 -9.45
N LYS A 23 -53.24 26.03 -9.75
CA LYS A 23 -53.99 26.11 -11.01
C LYS A 23 -53.05 26.57 -12.14
N GLY A 24 -53.23 26.03 -13.34
CA GLY A 24 -52.54 26.49 -14.56
C GLY A 24 -53.03 27.85 -15.10
N PRO A 25 -52.98 28.08 -16.43
CA PRO A 25 -51.89 28.73 -17.15
C PRO A 25 -52.29 30.12 -17.68
N ARG A 26 -51.33 31.00 -18.02
CA ARG A 26 -51.55 32.14 -18.93
C ARG A 26 -50.25 32.65 -19.57
N CYS A 27 -50.27 32.71 -20.90
CA CYS A 27 -49.39 33.49 -21.76
C CYS A 27 -49.45 34.99 -21.40
N LEU A 28 -48.41 35.77 -21.77
CA LEU A 28 -48.57 37.11 -22.34
C LEU A 28 -47.25 37.61 -22.96
N PHE A 29 -47.33 37.95 -24.25
CA PHE A 29 -46.40 38.77 -25.02
C PHE A 29 -46.27 40.17 -24.39
N GLY A 30 -45.10 40.81 -24.51
CA GLY A 30 -44.90 42.19 -24.09
C GLY A 30 -43.68 42.84 -24.75
N SER A 31 -43.89 43.40 -25.94
CA SER A 31 -42.99 44.34 -26.61
C SER A 31 -42.98 45.70 -25.89
N SER A 32 -41.81 46.28 -25.63
CA SER A 32 -41.69 47.75 -25.55
C SER A 32 -40.30 48.26 -25.93
N CYS A 33 -40.34 49.11 -26.96
CA CYS A 33 -39.41 50.16 -27.35
C CYS A 33 -38.71 50.88 -26.18
N ARG A 34 -37.40 51.17 -26.32
CA ARG A 34 -36.78 52.38 -25.78
C ARG A 34 -35.92 53.07 -26.85
N ARG A 35 -36.24 54.35 -27.05
CA ARG A 35 -35.51 55.35 -27.84
C ARG A 35 -34.14 55.61 -27.23
N ALA A 36 -33.12 55.76 -28.09
CA ALA A 36 -31.93 56.55 -27.79
C ALA A 36 -31.85 57.69 -28.82
N ARG A 37 -31.85 58.94 -28.32
CA ARG A 37 -31.54 60.15 -29.09
C ARG A 37 -30.03 60.38 -28.99
N LEU A 38 -29.35 60.57 -30.11
CA LEU A 38 -28.17 61.42 -30.21
C LEU A 38 -28.25 62.19 -31.53
N GLY A 39 -28.06 63.51 -31.43
CA GLY A 39 -28.21 64.47 -32.52
C GLY A 39 -26.94 64.66 -33.35
N GLY A 40 -27.11 65.21 -34.53
CA GLY A 40 -26.03 65.66 -35.41
C GLY A 40 -26.59 66.26 -36.69
N ARG A 41 -26.24 67.52 -36.96
CA ARG A 41 -26.78 68.40 -38.00
C ARG A 41 -26.29 68.03 -39.41
N GLY A 42 -27.15 68.26 -40.41
CA GLY A 42 -26.77 69.10 -41.55
C GLY A 42 -26.58 68.47 -42.94
N ARG A 43 -27.43 68.98 -43.86
CA ARG A 43 -27.25 69.18 -45.32
C ARG A 43 -27.74 68.10 -46.31
N SER A 44 -28.55 68.62 -47.22
CA SER A 44 -29.22 68.04 -48.38
C SER A 44 -28.28 67.94 -49.57
N TYR A 45 -28.35 66.84 -50.33
CA TYR A 45 -28.17 66.83 -51.78
C TYR A 45 -29.12 65.81 -52.44
N ARG A 46 -29.84 66.29 -53.47
CA ARG A 46 -30.66 65.49 -54.41
C ARG A 46 -29.74 64.67 -55.32
N GLY A 47 -30.17 63.46 -55.71
CA GLY A 47 -29.52 62.74 -56.81
C GLY A 47 -30.02 61.33 -57.08
N HIS A 48 -31.04 61.25 -57.94
CA HIS A 48 -31.34 60.16 -58.89
C HIS A 48 -31.85 58.80 -58.40
N ALA A 49 -33.01 58.47 -58.98
CA ALA A 49 -33.70 57.20 -58.86
C ALA A 49 -33.04 56.14 -59.75
N SER A 50 -32.84 54.95 -59.19
CA SER A 50 -32.89 53.68 -59.91
C SER A 50 -33.70 52.72 -59.06
N GLY A 51 -34.85 52.29 -59.59
CA GLY A 51 -35.62 51.22 -59.00
C GLY A 51 -34.88 49.88 -59.11
N VAL A 52 -35.13 49.00 -58.15
CA VAL A 52 -35.60 47.60 -58.33
C VAL A 52 -35.38 46.84 -57.01
N ARG A 53 -36.52 46.47 -56.39
CA ARG A 53 -36.80 45.36 -55.46
C ARG A 53 -35.75 44.95 -54.41
N LEU A 54 -36.07 45.18 -53.14
CA LEU A 54 -35.71 44.26 -52.04
C LEU A 54 -36.30 42.87 -52.34
N ILE A 55 -35.45 41.87 -52.59
CA ILE A 55 -35.81 40.47 -52.40
C ILE A 55 -35.47 40.15 -50.94
N LEU A 56 -36.47 40.25 -50.05
CA LEU A 56 -36.44 39.49 -48.81
C LEU A 56 -36.56 38.02 -49.21
N CYS A 57 -35.46 37.26 -49.15
CA CYS A 57 -35.54 35.82 -49.08
C CYS A 57 -36.28 35.44 -47.79
N ARG A 58 -37.61 35.29 -47.85
CA ARG A 58 -38.30 34.38 -46.95
C ARG A 58 -37.74 33.01 -47.24
N LEU A 59 -36.90 32.49 -46.35
CA LEU A 59 -36.75 31.04 -46.24
C LEU A 59 -38.17 30.49 -46.12
N THR A 60 -38.58 29.69 -47.10
CA THR A 60 -39.86 28.97 -47.02
C THR A 60 -39.83 28.15 -45.73
N GLU A 61 -40.99 27.92 -45.10
CA GLU A 61 -41.06 27.13 -43.85
C GLU A 61 -40.33 25.78 -44.00
N ASP A 62 -40.29 25.24 -45.22
CA ASP A 62 -39.53 24.06 -45.62
C ASP A 62 -38.00 24.20 -45.53
N GLU A 63 -37.42 25.31 -45.99
CA GLU A 63 -35.97 25.54 -45.92
C GLU A 63 -35.53 25.82 -44.48
N ALA A 64 -36.37 26.50 -43.69
CA ALA A 64 -36.15 26.69 -42.26
C ALA A 64 -36.27 25.37 -41.47
N MET A 65 -37.20 24.48 -41.85
CA MET A 65 -37.31 23.13 -41.29
C MET A 65 -36.09 22.26 -41.61
N LYS A 66 -35.61 22.26 -42.86
CA LYS A 66 -34.41 21.53 -43.25
C LYS A 66 -33.17 22.01 -42.51
N LEU A 67 -33.04 23.33 -42.29
CA LEU A 67 -31.94 23.89 -41.52
C LEU A 67 -32.00 23.49 -40.04
N LYS A 68 -33.20 23.51 -39.43
CA LYS A 68 -33.41 23.00 -38.06
C LYS A 68 -33.10 21.50 -37.95
N GLN A 69 -33.54 20.68 -38.92
CA GLN A 69 -33.22 19.26 -38.95
C GLN A 69 -31.71 19.02 -39.05
N ARG A 70 -31.00 19.77 -39.91
CA ARG A 70 -29.53 19.67 -40.03
C ARG A 70 -28.82 20.11 -38.76
N MET A 71 -29.28 21.16 -38.09
CA MET A 71 -28.72 21.58 -36.81
C MET A 71 -28.98 20.57 -35.70
N VAL A 72 -30.18 20.00 -35.63
CA VAL A 72 -30.50 18.94 -34.66
C VAL A 72 -29.65 17.70 -34.93
N LEU A 73 -29.50 17.29 -36.20
CA LEU A 73 -28.65 16.17 -36.57
C LEU A 73 -27.18 16.43 -36.21
N LEU A 74 -26.68 17.65 -36.45
CA LEU A 74 -25.33 18.04 -36.07
C LEU A 74 -25.14 18.05 -34.55
N CYS A 75 -26.11 18.56 -33.79
CA CYS A 75 -26.08 18.51 -32.34
C CYS A 75 -26.12 17.08 -31.81
N VAL A 76 -26.93 16.19 -32.40
CA VAL A 76 -26.99 14.77 -32.04
C VAL A 76 -25.67 14.08 -32.37
N VAL A 77 -25.09 14.34 -33.53
CA VAL A 77 -23.78 13.77 -33.92
C VAL A 77 -22.67 14.30 -33.00
N LEU A 78 -22.65 15.58 -32.64
CA LEU A 78 -21.69 16.13 -31.69
C LEU A 78 -21.89 15.59 -30.27
N LEU A 79 -23.13 15.34 -29.85
CA LEU A 79 -23.43 14.66 -28.59
C LEU A 79 -22.96 13.21 -28.60
N LEU A 80 -23.20 12.49 -29.70
CA LEU A 80 -22.74 11.10 -29.87
C LEU A 80 -21.22 11.02 -29.95
N LEU A 81 -20.55 11.95 -30.62
CA LEU A 81 -19.09 12.05 -30.66
C LEU A 81 -18.52 12.47 -29.30
N GLY A 82 -19.20 13.35 -28.56
CA GLY A 82 -18.85 13.71 -27.18
C GLY A 82 -19.01 12.53 -26.23
N LEU A 83 -20.12 11.79 -26.33
CA LEU A 83 -20.37 10.58 -25.56
C LEU A 83 -19.43 9.44 -25.95
N ALA A 84 -19.09 9.29 -27.23
CA ALA A 84 -18.10 8.32 -27.70
C ALA A 84 -16.68 8.72 -27.25
N LYS A 85 -16.35 10.01 -27.21
CA LYS A 85 -15.08 10.50 -26.67
C LYS A 85 -15.03 10.34 -25.15
N ILE A 86 -16.14 10.48 -24.44
CA ILE A 86 -16.26 10.10 -23.03
C ILE A 86 -16.08 8.59 -22.91
N PHE A 87 -16.74 7.74 -23.68
CA PHE A 87 -16.59 6.28 -23.65
C PHE A 87 -15.22 5.75 -24.13
N LEU A 88 -14.49 6.52 -24.94
CA LEU A 88 -13.16 6.17 -25.46
C LEU A 88 -12.03 6.74 -24.60
N LEU A 89 -12.26 7.82 -23.85
CA LEU A 89 -11.30 8.39 -22.89
C LEU A 89 -11.54 7.84 -21.47
N ASP A 90 -12.79 7.71 -21.05
CA ASP A 90 -13.24 6.81 -19.99
C ASP A 90 -13.59 5.48 -20.65
N GLY A 91 -12.59 4.65 -20.93
CA GLY A 91 -12.84 3.23 -21.12
C GLY A 91 -13.72 2.76 -19.94
N GLY A 92 -14.98 2.46 -20.23
CA GLY A 92 -15.97 2.21 -19.19
C GLY A 92 -15.52 1.08 -18.29
N ASP A 93 -15.16 1.40 -17.03
CA ASP A 93 -15.21 0.51 -15.86
C ASP A 93 -14.61 1.15 -14.59
N GLY A 94 -14.95 2.42 -14.32
CA GLY A 94 -14.69 3.01 -13.02
C GLY A 94 -15.74 2.58 -12.00
N SER A 95 -15.80 1.29 -11.62
CA SER A 95 -16.64 0.85 -10.49
C SER A 95 -16.36 1.73 -9.26
N VAL A 96 -17.32 1.88 -8.34
CA VAL A 96 -17.11 2.68 -7.11
C VAL A 96 -15.86 2.21 -6.36
N ALA A 97 -15.57 0.90 -6.37
CA ALA A 97 -14.36 0.31 -5.82
C ALA A 97 -13.09 0.82 -6.53
N SER A 98 -13.06 0.83 -7.86
CA SER A 98 -11.93 1.36 -8.65
C SER A 98 -11.64 2.84 -8.34
N ARG A 99 -12.68 3.67 -8.15
CA ARG A 99 -12.50 5.08 -7.73
C ARG A 99 -11.97 5.21 -6.30
N ARG A 100 -12.40 4.32 -5.40
CA ARG A 100 -11.92 4.27 -4.01
C ARG A 100 -10.43 3.90 -3.98
N ASP A 101 -10.03 2.88 -4.74
CA ASP A 101 -8.64 2.44 -4.85
C ASP A 101 -7.74 3.54 -5.42
N LEU A 102 -8.20 4.24 -6.46
CA LEU A 102 -7.46 5.37 -7.03
C LEU A 102 -7.30 6.53 -6.03
N ARG A 103 -8.33 6.82 -5.23
CA ARG A 103 -8.24 7.83 -4.18
C ARG A 103 -7.25 7.42 -3.09
N ALA A 104 -7.28 6.15 -2.67
CA ALA A 104 -6.33 5.61 -1.70
C ALA A 104 -4.89 5.59 -2.24
N PHE A 105 -4.71 5.38 -3.55
CA PHE A 105 -3.42 5.48 -4.22
C PHE A 105 -2.85 6.88 -4.15
N ARG A 106 -3.63 7.89 -4.54
CA ARG A 106 -3.19 9.30 -4.46
C ARG A 106 -2.88 9.77 -3.05
N LYS A 107 -3.64 9.30 -2.06
CA LYS A 107 -3.37 9.58 -0.64
C LYS A 107 -2.04 8.96 -0.20
N MET A 108 -1.79 7.71 -0.58
CA MET A 108 -0.52 7.03 -0.33
C MET A 108 0.64 7.81 -0.95
N GLU A 109 0.57 8.18 -2.24
CA GLU A 109 1.62 8.95 -2.92
C GLU A 109 1.91 10.27 -2.20
N ALA A 110 0.86 11.00 -1.80
CA ALA A 110 1.00 12.26 -1.05
C ALA A 110 1.68 12.06 0.33
N GLY A 111 1.55 10.88 0.93
CA GLY A 111 2.15 10.52 2.22
C GLY A 111 3.54 9.86 2.13
N LEU A 112 4.10 9.65 0.93
CA LEU A 112 5.44 9.06 0.79
C LEU A 112 6.55 10.01 1.25
N SER A 113 6.42 11.30 0.92
CA SER A 113 7.34 12.34 1.40
C SER A 113 7.05 12.70 2.85
N LEU A 114 7.92 12.25 3.74
CA LEU A 114 7.86 12.57 5.16
C LEU A 114 8.65 13.85 5.46
N ALA A 115 8.10 14.72 6.32
CA ALA A 115 8.75 15.95 6.73
C ALA A 115 9.94 15.67 7.66
N ARG A 116 11.13 16.18 7.30
CA ARG A 116 12.32 16.09 8.15
C ARG A 116 12.17 16.97 9.39
N GLY A 117 12.63 16.50 10.55
CA GLY A 117 12.48 17.21 11.82
C GLY A 117 11.02 17.32 12.27
N ALA A 118 10.16 16.38 11.83
CA ALA A 118 8.80 16.30 12.34
C ALA A 118 8.82 15.97 13.83
N HIS A 119 8.03 16.70 14.59
CA HIS A 119 7.83 16.49 16.02
C HIS A 119 6.35 16.46 16.31
N LEU A 120 5.98 15.73 17.36
CA LEU A 120 4.61 15.70 17.84
C LEU A 120 4.29 17.07 18.44
N THR A 121 3.37 17.81 17.82
CA THR A 121 2.88 19.10 18.33
C THR A 121 1.53 18.87 19.00
N HIS A 122 1.34 19.44 20.20
CA HIS A 122 0.04 19.42 20.89
C HIS A 122 -0.50 18.05 21.31
N THR A 123 0.36 17.12 21.73
CA THR A 123 -0.08 15.86 22.37
C THR A 123 0.70 15.60 23.65
N LEU A 124 0.00 15.09 24.67
CA LEU A 124 0.60 14.55 25.89
C LEU A 124 1.03 13.08 25.72
N GLN A 125 0.64 12.45 24.61
CA GLN A 125 0.95 11.05 24.32
C GLN A 125 2.39 10.91 23.82
N SER A 126 3.04 9.82 24.23
CA SER A 126 4.33 9.43 23.67
C SER A 126 4.17 8.96 22.20
N PRO A 127 5.22 9.07 21.37
CA PRO A 127 5.20 8.52 20.01
C PRO A 127 4.90 7.01 19.97
N TRP A 128 5.24 6.31 21.06
CA TRP A 128 5.01 4.86 21.23
C TRP A 128 3.54 4.54 21.45
N GLU A 129 2.85 5.33 22.27
CA GLU A 129 1.41 5.19 22.50
C GLU A 129 0.61 5.47 21.23
N ILE A 130 0.99 6.50 20.47
CA ILE A 130 0.37 6.81 19.17
C ILE A 130 0.53 5.61 18.22
N ALA A 131 1.75 5.11 18.05
CA ALA A 131 2.01 3.97 17.18
C ALA A 131 1.31 2.68 17.66
N SER A 132 1.19 2.48 18.98
CA SER A 132 0.48 1.34 19.54
C SER A 132 -1.02 1.38 19.27
N GLN A 133 -1.63 2.57 19.25
CA GLN A 133 -3.07 2.76 19.02
C GLN A 133 -3.45 2.53 17.55
N TRP A 134 -2.48 2.56 16.64
CA TRP A 134 -2.70 2.29 15.23
C TRP A 134 -2.92 0.82 14.89
N VAL A 135 -2.38 -0.09 15.71
CA VAL A 135 -2.39 -1.52 15.40
C VAL A 135 -3.80 -2.07 15.56
N GLY A 136 -4.29 -2.71 14.51
CA GLY A 136 -5.58 -3.40 14.47
C GLY A 136 -5.49 -4.74 13.74
N PRO A 137 -6.59 -5.52 13.66
CA PRO A 137 -6.59 -6.88 13.12
C PRO A 137 -6.14 -6.97 11.65
N ARG A 138 -6.31 -5.87 10.89
CA ARG A 138 -6.13 -5.80 9.44
C ARG A 138 -5.19 -4.68 8.97
N GLU A 139 -4.56 -3.97 9.89
CA GLU A 139 -3.53 -2.98 9.59
C GLU A 139 -2.65 -2.73 10.82
N VAL A 140 -1.34 -2.59 10.62
CA VAL A 140 -0.37 -2.22 11.67
C VAL A 140 -0.34 -0.71 11.84
N TYR A 141 -0.62 0.02 10.76
CA TYR A 141 -0.75 1.46 10.75
C TYR A 141 -1.88 1.88 9.80
N PRO A 142 -2.60 2.98 10.08
CA PRO A 142 -3.70 3.43 9.24
C PRO A 142 -3.22 3.95 7.88
N GLU A 143 -4.16 4.12 6.95
CA GLU A 143 -3.87 4.72 5.64
C GLU A 143 -3.35 6.17 5.77
N GLU A 144 -3.94 6.94 6.69
CA GLU A 144 -3.52 8.32 7.00
C GLU A 144 -2.71 8.31 8.29
N THR A 145 -1.43 8.66 8.20
CA THR A 145 -0.47 8.62 9.32
C THR A 145 0.29 9.94 9.46
N PRO A 146 -0.38 11.05 9.83
CA PRO A 146 0.26 12.36 9.91
C PRO A 146 1.44 12.39 10.90
N GLU A 147 1.43 11.56 11.94
CA GLU A 147 2.49 11.48 12.95
C GLU A 147 3.65 10.55 12.55
N LEU A 148 3.56 9.82 11.42
CA LEU A 148 4.56 8.81 11.04
C LEU A 148 5.98 9.37 10.98
N ALA A 149 6.13 10.55 10.38
CA ALA A 149 7.43 11.22 10.30
C ALA A 149 8.03 11.48 11.68
N ALA A 150 7.20 11.90 12.64
CA ALA A 150 7.64 12.12 14.01
C ALA A 150 8.00 10.79 14.68
N VAL A 151 7.14 9.77 14.60
CA VAL A 151 7.41 8.44 15.20
C VAL A 151 8.71 7.82 14.68
N LEU A 152 8.96 7.86 13.36
CA LEU A 152 10.21 7.35 12.78
C LEU A 152 11.43 8.21 13.19
N THR A 153 11.26 9.52 13.35
CA THR A 153 12.33 10.40 13.87
C THR A 153 12.68 10.03 15.32
N TYR A 154 11.68 9.82 16.18
CA TYR A 154 11.91 9.34 17.54
C TYR A 154 12.56 7.95 17.54
N LEU A 155 12.10 7.03 16.69
CA LEU A 155 12.68 5.68 16.60
C LEU A 155 14.18 5.72 16.26
N SER A 156 14.60 6.66 15.41
CA SER A 156 16.01 6.82 15.02
C SER A 156 16.88 7.62 16.01
N THR A 157 16.29 8.39 16.94
CA THR A 157 17.05 9.32 17.80
C THR A 157 16.89 9.07 19.31
N ALA A 158 15.81 8.41 19.74
CA ALA A 158 15.52 8.13 21.15
C ALA A 158 16.70 7.42 21.84
N ARG A 159 16.98 7.81 23.08
CA ARG A 159 18.09 7.22 23.85
C ARG A 159 17.85 5.73 24.10
N VAL A 160 18.90 4.92 23.95
CA VAL A 160 18.88 3.50 24.35
C VAL A 160 19.10 3.41 25.86
N GLU A 161 18.14 2.82 26.57
CA GLU A 161 18.19 2.66 28.04
C GLU A 161 18.61 1.27 28.47
N ARG A 162 18.37 0.25 27.64
CA ARG A 162 18.81 -1.14 27.86
C ARG A 162 19.13 -1.82 26.54
N ALA A 163 20.12 -2.70 26.56
CA ALA A 163 20.46 -3.55 25.42
C ALA A 163 20.68 -5.00 25.87
N ASP A 164 20.13 -5.95 25.14
CA ASP A 164 20.29 -7.38 25.39
C ASP A 164 20.43 -8.14 24.07
N VAL A 165 20.82 -9.40 24.13
CA VAL A 165 20.74 -10.28 22.97
C VAL A 165 19.27 -10.53 22.60
N GLY A 166 18.99 -10.70 21.31
CA GLY A 166 17.64 -11.09 20.89
C GLY A 166 17.22 -12.44 21.47
N TYR A 167 15.99 -12.55 21.96
CA TYR A 167 15.43 -13.81 22.44
C TYR A 167 15.10 -14.74 21.27
N LYS A 168 15.85 -15.85 21.15
CA LYS A 168 15.63 -16.92 20.15
C LYS A 168 15.73 -16.44 18.68
N GLY A 169 16.00 -17.38 17.79
CA GLY A 169 16.11 -17.12 16.35
C GLY A 169 17.42 -17.62 15.76
N THR A 170 17.50 -17.57 14.43
CA THR A 170 18.61 -18.11 13.66
C THR A 170 19.70 -17.08 13.42
N GLN A 171 19.35 -15.81 13.27
CA GLN A 171 20.24 -14.72 12.84
C GLN A 171 20.55 -13.73 13.97
N LEU A 172 21.65 -12.99 13.82
CA LEU A 172 22.12 -11.99 14.77
C LEU A 172 21.16 -10.80 14.86
N LYS A 173 20.70 -10.51 16.07
CA LYS A 173 19.90 -9.33 16.42
C LYS A 173 20.09 -8.98 17.90
N ALA A 174 19.89 -7.72 18.24
CA ALA A 174 19.82 -7.25 19.62
C ALA A 174 18.39 -6.78 19.95
N LEU A 175 18.00 -6.94 21.22
CA LEU A 175 16.81 -6.31 21.76
C LEU A 175 17.26 -5.01 22.45
N LEU A 176 16.73 -3.88 22.01
CA LEU A 176 16.96 -2.60 22.67
C LEU A 176 15.67 -2.12 23.32
N VAL A 177 15.81 -1.40 24.42
CA VAL A 177 14.74 -0.64 25.06
C VAL A 177 15.09 0.83 24.96
N LEU A 178 14.26 1.58 24.24
CA LEU A 178 14.39 3.03 24.09
C LEU A 178 13.77 3.75 25.29
N GLU A 179 14.09 5.03 25.44
CA GLU A 179 13.45 5.89 26.44
C GLU A 179 11.92 5.83 26.36
N GLY A 180 11.27 5.81 27.52
CA GLY A 180 9.84 5.51 27.62
C GLY A 180 9.52 4.00 27.59
N GLY A 181 10.52 3.13 27.67
CA GLY A 181 10.34 1.68 27.82
C GLY A 181 9.97 0.94 26.53
N GLN A 182 10.01 1.60 25.37
CA GLN A 182 9.63 0.99 24.10
C GLN A 182 10.69 -0.02 23.63
N LYS A 183 10.26 -1.26 23.38
CA LYS A 183 11.11 -2.32 22.82
C LYS A 183 11.28 -2.15 21.32
N VAL A 184 12.48 -2.42 20.83
CA VAL A 184 12.79 -2.47 19.39
C VAL A 184 13.78 -3.60 19.10
N VAL A 185 13.69 -4.17 17.90
CA VAL A 185 14.70 -5.11 17.39
C VAL A 185 15.74 -4.31 16.62
N PHE A 186 17.02 -4.49 16.98
CA PHE A 186 18.13 -3.96 16.21
C PHE A 186 18.79 -5.06 15.39
N LYS A 187 18.82 -4.90 14.06
CA LYS A 187 19.59 -5.76 13.14
C LYS A 187 20.79 -4.96 12.59
N PRO A 188 22.03 -5.37 12.88
CA PRO A 188 23.21 -4.62 12.46
C PRO A 188 23.52 -4.83 10.97
N LYS A 189 24.21 -3.87 10.35
CA LYS A 189 24.77 -4.02 9.00
C LYS A 189 25.73 -5.21 8.93
N ARG A 190 25.53 -6.07 7.93
CA ARG A 190 26.38 -7.24 7.65
C ARG A 190 27.08 -7.20 6.29
N TYR A 191 26.53 -6.44 5.35
CA TYR A 191 27.03 -6.32 3.99
C TYR A 191 26.99 -4.86 3.51
N ASN A 192 27.80 -4.57 2.49
CA ASN A 192 27.68 -3.31 1.74
C ASN A 192 26.44 -3.34 0.83
N ARG A 193 25.98 -2.16 0.39
CA ARG A 193 24.75 -2.01 -0.41
C ARG A 193 24.82 -2.67 -1.78
N ASP A 194 26.01 -2.85 -2.31
CA ASP A 194 26.34 -3.45 -3.61
C ASP A 194 26.67 -4.95 -3.53
N TYR A 195 26.71 -5.51 -2.32
CA TYR A 195 27.00 -6.93 -2.13
C TYR A 195 25.90 -7.81 -2.71
N VAL A 196 26.30 -8.78 -3.52
CA VAL A 196 25.40 -9.78 -4.11
C VAL A 196 25.49 -11.07 -3.31
N VAL A 197 24.34 -11.55 -2.84
CA VAL A 197 24.23 -12.86 -2.19
C VAL A 197 24.08 -13.93 -3.25
N GLU A 198 25.00 -14.89 -3.22
CA GLU A 198 25.04 -16.05 -4.10
C GLU A 198 24.61 -17.33 -3.37
N GLY A 199 24.37 -18.39 -4.14
CA GLY A 199 23.98 -19.71 -3.63
C GLY A 199 22.46 -19.88 -3.54
N GLU A 200 22.02 -20.60 -2.51
CA GLU A 200 20.61 -20.91 -2.29
C GLU A 200 19.75 -19.63 -2.14
N PRO A 201 18.46 -19.65 -2.55
CA PRO A 201 17.60 -18.46 -2.46
C PRO A 201 17.43 -17.85 -1.05
N TYR A 202 17.73 -18.61 0.02
CA TYR A 202 17.64 -18.21 1.43
C TYR A 202 19.01 -17.95 2.09
N ALA A 203 20.09 -17.93 1.31
CA ALA A 203 21.47 -17.79 1.77
C ALA A 203 21.80 -16.40 2.36
N GLY A 204 22.97 -16.32 2.98
CA GLY A 204 23.55 -15.09 3.55
C GLY A 204 22.93 -14.66 4.88
N TYR A 205 23.48 -13.58 5.45
CA TYR A 205 22.96 -12.96 6.66
C TYR A 205 21.70 -12.11 6.41
N ASP A 206 20.99 -11.84 7.49
CA ASP A 206 19.99 -10.78 7.54
C ASP A 206 20.60 -9.43 7.12
N ARG A 207 19.90 -8.72 6.23
CA ARG A 207 20.28 -7.39 5.71
C ARG A 207 19.37 -6.34 6.35
N HIS A 208 19.96 -5.44 7.13
CA HIS A 208 19.22 -4.40 7.87
C HIS A 208 18.49 -3.43 6.93
N ASN A 209 19.12 -3.07 5.81
CA ASN A 209 18.53 -2.20 4.79
C ASN A 209 17.33 -2.85 4.09
N ALA A 210 17.27 -4.18 4.04
CA ALA A 210 16.12 -4.91 3.51
C ALA A 210 14.88 -4.77 4.41
N GLU A 211 15.03 -4.72 5.74
CA GLU A 211 13.91 -4.46 6.65
C GLU A 211 13.31 -3.06 6.44
N VAL A 212 14.18 -2.05 6.31
CA VAL A 212 13.77 -0.67 6.02
C VAL A 212 13.02 -0.61 4.69
N ALA A 213 13.61 -1.17 3.63
CA ALA A 213 13.00 -1.18 2.31
C ALA A 213 11.68 -1.95 2.26
N ALA A 214 11.58 -3.08 2.96
CA ALA A 214 10.37 -3.89 3.05
C ALA A 214 9.22 -3.12 3.71
N PHE A 215 9.48 -2.38 4.81
CA PHE A 215 8.49 -1.52 5.44
C PHE A 215 7.95 -0.44 4.48
N HIS A 216 8.84 0.25 3.75
CA HIS A 216 8.39 1.27 2.80
C HIS A 216 7.66 0.69 1.59
N LEU A 217 8.06 -0.50 1.10
CA LEU A 217 7.32 -1.19 0.04
C LEU A 217 5.92 -1.61 0.51
N ASP A 218 5.78 -2.10 1.75
CA ASP A 218 4.49 -2.45 2.35
C ASP A 218 3.53 -1.24 2.37
N ARG A 219 4.05 -0.04 2.66
CA ARG A 219 3.31 1.23 2.57
C ARG A 219 2.85 1.53 1.14
N ILE A 220 3.76 1.42 0.16
CA ILE A 220 3.48 1.71 -1.25
C ILE A 220 2.45 0.74 -1.83
N LEU A 221 2.55 -0.54 -1.48
CA LEU A 221 1.57 -1.57 -1.85
C LEU A 221 0.27 -1.47 -1.05
N GLY A 222 0.17 -0.56 -0.08
CA GLY A 222 -1.04 -0.34 0.70
C GLY A 222 -1.44 -1.53 1.57
N PHE A 223 -0.51 -2.46 1.81
CA PHE A 223 -0.75 -3.67 2.59
C PHE A 223 -0.86 -3.36 4.09
N ARG A 224 0.01 -2.49 4.59
CA ARG A 224 0.03 -2.02 5.99
C ARG A 224 0.15 -3.16 6.99
N ARG A 225 1.01 -4.14 6.69
CA ARG A 225 1.19 -5.36 7.49
C ARG A 225 2.58 -5.47 8.11
N ALA A 226 3.52 -4.60 7.72
CA ALA A 226 4.86 -4.57 8.31
C ALA A 226 4.91 -3.64 9.53
N PRO A 227 5.67 -3.99 10.58
CA PRO A 227 6.00 -3.05 11.65
C PRO A 227 6.79 -1.86 11.11
N LEU A 228 6.79 -0.76 11.86
CA LEU A 228 7.60 0.41 11.53
C LEU A 228 9.09 0.06 11.63
N VAL A 229 9.85 0.45 10.61
CA VAL A 229 11.31 0.25 10.56
C VAL A 229 12.01 1.53 10.14
N VAL A 230 13.11 1.85 10.80
CA VAL A 230 14.00 2.97 10.42
C VAL A 230 15.47 2.55 10.51
N GLY A 231 16.31 3.13 9.67
CA GLY A 231 17.76 3.04 9.82
C GLY A 231 18.29 3.91 10.96
N ARG A 232 19.35 3.45 11.62
CA ARG A 232 20.07 4.22 12.64
C ARG A 232 21.57 3.90 12.62
N ASN A 233 22.38 4.94 12.80
CA ASN A 233 23.79 4.82 13.14
C ASN A 233 23.93 4.91 14.65
N ILE A 234 24.40 3.84 15.30
CA ILE A 234 24.52 3.73 16.76
C ILE A 234 25.99 3.68 17.15
N ASN A 235 26.42 4.54 18.07
CA ASN A 235 27.73 4.39 18.69
C ASN A 235 27.67 3.25 19.71
N VAL A 236 28.27 2.09 19.39
CA VAL A 236 28.19 0.90 20.24
C VAL A 236 28.93 1.08 21.57
N ARG A 237 29.95 1.93 21.64
CA ARG A 237 30.69 2.21 22.87
C ARG A 237 29.88 3.07 23.84
N THR A 238 29.19 4.10 23.35
CA THR A 238 28.52 5.08 24.21
C THR A 238 27.03 4.82 24.39
N GLU A 239 26.36 4.19 23.42
CA GLU A 239 24.91 3.96 23.45
C GLU A 239 24.52 2.51 23.80
N ILE A 240 25.38 1.52 23.54
CA ILE A 240 25.04 0.10 23.75
C ILE A 240 25.77 -0.50 24.95
N LYS A 241 27.11 -0.54 24.95
CA LYS A 241 27.89 -1.19 26.01
C LYS A 241 27.54 -0.72 27.44
N PRO A 242 27.30 0.57 27.72
CA PRO A 242 27.00 1.02 29.08
C PRO A 242 25.65 0.54 29.63
N VAL A 243 24.74 0.14 28.74
CA VAL A 243 23.37 -0.29 29.09
C VAL A 243 23.10 -1.76 28.70
N ALA A 244 24.15 -2.49 28.31
CA ALA A 244 24.08 -3.87 27.87
C ALA A 244 24.06 -4.85 29.04
N THR A 245 23.33 -5.95 28.89
CA THR A 245 23.41 -7.09 29.81
C THR A 245 24.79 -7.76 29.75
N ASP A 246 25.19 -8.45 30.82
CA ASP A 246 26.43 -9.26 30.83
C ASP A 246 26.45 -10.29 29.69
N GLN A 247 25.27 -10.80 29.33
CA GLN A 247 25.09 -11.75 28.24
C GLN A 247 25.46 -11.15 26.87
N LEU A 248 25.08 -9.91 26.61
CA LEU A 248 25.46 -9.21 25.38
C LEU A 248 26.92 -8.74 25.46
N LEU A 249 27.35 -8.19 26.61
CA LEU A 249 28.73 -7.73 26.84
C LEU A 249 29.76 -8.83 26.60
N GLY A 250 29.49 -10.05 27.05
CA GLY A 250 30.35 -11.21 26.83
C GLY A 250 30.52 -11.63 25.37
N THR A 251 29.81 -11.00 24.42
CA THR A 251 29.92 -11.27 22.98
C THR A 251 30.68 -10.19 22.21
N PHE A 252 31.11 -9.12 22.88
CA PHE A 252 31.89 -8.06 22.26
C PHE A 252 33.34 -8.48 22.06
N LEU A 253 33.91 -8.09 20.93
CA LEU A 253 35.30 -8.30 20.58
C LEU A 253 35.81 -7.16 19.70
N MET A 254 37.13 -7.06 19.55
CA MET A 254 37.77 -6.12 18.64
C MET A 254 38.26 -6.84 17.39
N GLN A 255 37.97 -6.30 16.21
CA GLN A 255 38.64 -6.70 14.96
C GLN A 255 39.38 -5.49 14.39
N GLY A 256 40.70 -5.49 14.54
CA GLY A 256 41.51 -4.29 14.27
C GLY A 256 41.05 -3.12 15.16
N ASN A 257 40.66 -2.01 14.53
CA ASN A 257 40.17 -0.82 15.23
C ASN A 257 38.64 -0.81 15.41
N ASN A 258 37.93 -1.85 14.97
CA ASN A 258 36.48 -1.91 14.97
C ASN A 258 35.96 -2.65 16.20
N THR A 259 34.96 -2.07 16.84
CA THR A 259 34.19 -2.73 17.90
C THR A 259 33.11 -3.60 17.28
N CYS A 260 33.11 -4.89 17.62
CA CYS A 260 32.21 -5.87 17.04
C CYS A 260 31.45 -6.64 18.13
N PHE A 261 30.33 -7.28 17.77
CA PHE A 261 29.70 -8.29 18.61
C PHE A 261 29.09 -9.40 17.75
N TYR A 262 29.09 -10.63 18.25
CA TYR A 262 28.48 -11.77 17.57
C TYR A 262 27.14 -12.21 18.19
N GLY A 263 26.76 -11.66 19.35
CA GLY A 263 25.48 -11.93 20.00
C GLY A 263 25.25 -13.40 20.35
N LYS A 264 23.98 -13.78 20.56
CA LYS A 264 23.58 -15.18 20.80
C LYS A 264 22.37 -15.55 19.97
N CYS A 265 22.54 -16.50 19.05
CA CYS A 265 21.53 -17.05 18.16
C CYS A 265 22.02 -18.41 17.62
N TYR A 266 21.19 -19.14 16.87
CA TYR A 266 21.55 -20.48 16.37
C TYR A 266 22.82 -20.50 15.49
N TYR A 267 22.98 -19.50 14.60
CA TYR A 267 24.14 -19.36 13.72
C TYR A 267 25.19 -18.36 14.23
N CYS A 268 25.04 -17.81 15.43
CA CYS A 268 25.98 -16.81 15.94
C CYS A 268 27.28 -17.48 16.37
N ARG A 269 28.41 -16.97 15.86
CA ARG A 269 29.77 -17.46 16.12
C ARG A 269 30.71 -16.28 16.29
N GLU A 270 31.72 -16.43 17.13
CA GLU A 270 32.78 -15.42 17.33
C GLU A 270 33.53 -15.10 16.03
N SER A 271 33.62 -16.06 15.10
CA SER A 271 34.21 -15.91 13.77
C SER A 271 33.39 -15.08 12.80
N GLU A 272 32.10 -14.82 13.09
CA GLU A 272 31.16 -14.16 12.18
C GLU A 272 30.43 -12.98 12.87
N PRO A 273 31.15 -12.03 13.49
CA PRO A 273 30.51 -10.92 14.20
C PRO A 273 29.91 -9.88 13.22
N ALA A 274 29.11 -8.97 13.76
CA ALA A 274 28.84 -7.68 13.13
C ALA A 274 29.80 -6.64 13.70
N CYS A 275 30.43 -5.85 12.84
CA CYS A 275 31.43 -4.86 13.22
C CYS A 275 30.97 -3.44 12.89
N ALA A 276 31.21 -2.53 13.83
CA ALA A 276 31.10 -1.10 13.62
C ALA A 276 32.25 -0.59 12.73
N GLU A 277 32.08 0.58 12.13
CA GLU A 277 33.20 1.36 11.59
C GLU A 277 33.77 2.19 12.76
N ALA A 278 34.93 1.74 13.27
CA ALA A 278 35.45 2.08 14.60
C ALA A 278 34.45 1.78 15.73
N GLU A 279 33.54 2.70 16.01
CA GLU A 279 32.54 2.62 17.07
C GLU A 279 31.11 2.86 16.58
N VAL A 280 30.93 3.33 15.35
CA VAL A 280 29.60 3.62 14.80
C VAL A 280 29.12 2.43 13.97
N MET A 281 28.01 1.85 14.39
CA MET A 281 27.37 0.73 13.72
C MET A 281 26.06 1.15 13.09
N GLU A 282 26.00 1.05 11.76
CA GLU A 282 24.76 1.18 11.02
C GLU A 282 23.87 -0.07 11.24
N GLY A 283 22.57 0.11 11.37
CA GLY A 283 21.60 -0.98 11.43
C GLY A 283 20.17 -0.49 11.27
N SER A 284 19.21 -1.42 11.37
CA SER A 284 17.79 -1.11 11.36
C SER A 284 17.18 -1.31 12.73
N LEU A 285 16.21 -0.46 13.08
CA LEU A 285 15.37 -0.58 14.26
C LEU A 285 13.94 -0.89 13.83
N THR A 286 13.43 -2.04 14.26
CA THR A 286 12.04 -2.44 14.05
C THR A 286 11.26 -2.26 15.35
N LEU A 287 10.18 -1.49 15.30
CA LEU A 287 9.31 -1.24 16.44
C LEU A 287 8.62 -2.54 16.88
N TRP A 288 8.69 -2.87 18.18
CA TRP A 288 7.99 -4.03 18.73
C TRP A 288 6.48 -3.79 18.73
N LEU A 289 5.69 -4.78 18.31
CA LEU A 289 4.23 -4.68 18.31
C LEU A 289 3.68 -4.67 19.75
N PRO A 290 2.49 -4.06 19.98
CA PRO A 290 1.93 -3.96 21.32
C PRO A 290 1.64 -5.32 21.95
N ASP A 291 1.84 -5.47 23.26
CA ASP A 291 1.56 -6.72 23.97
C ASP A 291 0.06 -7.12 23.93
N VAL A 292 -0.84 -6.17 23.70
CA VAL A 292 -2.28 -6.41 23.49
C VAL A 292 -2.60 -7.14 22.18
N TRP A 293 -1.62 -7.24 21.27
CA TRP A 293 -1.71 -7.92 19.99
C TRP A 293 -0.75 -9.13 19.93
N PRO A 294 -0.99 -10.19 20.72
CA PRO A 294 -0.11 -11.36 20.76
C PRO A 294 -0.09 -12.08 19.41
N LEU A 295 1.11 -12.52 19.00
CA LEU A 295 1.33 -13.18 17.72
C LEU A 295 1.10 -14.69 17.81
N GLN A 296 0.45 -15.25 16.80
CA GLN A 296 0.34 -16.67 16.53
C GLN A 296 1.23 -17.04 15.34
N LYS A 297 2.08 -18.05 15.51
CA LYS A 297 2.95 -18.55 14.45
C LYS A 297 2.29 -19.68 13.67
N HIS A 298 2.32 -19.58 12.35
CA HIS A 298 1.77 -20.55 11.41
C HIS A 298 2.87 -21.08 10.49
N ARG A 299 2.79 -22.36 10.13
CA ARG A 299 3.67 -22.92 9.08
C ARG A 299 3.16 -22.49 7.71
N HIS A 300 4.06 -21.97 6.88
CA HIS A 300 3.70 -21.55 5.53
C HIS A 300 3.43 -22.78 4.63
N PRO A 301 2.30 -22.88 3.90
CA PRO A 301 2.00 -24.04 3.06
C PRO A 301 3.05 -24.23 1.95
N TRP A 302 3.49 -23.12 1.36
CA TRP A 302 4.60 -23.09 0.40
C TRP A 302 6.00 -22.98 1.04
N GLY A 303 6.14 -23.41 2.29
CA GLY A 303 7.45 -23.44 2.95
C GLY A 303 8.41 -24.42 2.26
N ARG A 304 9.66 -24.00 2.08
CA ARG A 304 10.75 -24.86 1.55
C ARG A 304 11.14 -25.95 2.56
N THR A 305 11.84 -26.98 2.08
CA THR A 305 12.33 -28.07 2.93
C THR A 305 13.64 -27.74 3.66
N TYR A 306 14.44 -26.81 3.12
CA TYR A 306 15.80 -26.49 3.57
C TYR A 306 16.73 -27.71 3.65
N ARG A 307 16.48 -28.69 2.78
CA ARG A 307 17.26 -29.92 2.70
C ARG A 307 17.65 -30.16 1.25
N GLU A 308 18.95 -30.26 1.02
CA GLU A 308 19.51 -30.59 -0.28
C GLU A 308 18.89 -31.87 -0.85
N GLY A 309 18.53 -31.86 -2.12
CA GLY A 309 17.91 -32.99 -2.81
C GLY A 309 16.48 -33.34 -2.39
N LYS A 310 15.84 -32.58 -1.50
CA LYS A 310 14.47 -32.83 -1.06
C LYS A 310 13.53 -31.71 -1.49
N LEU A 311 12.67 -32.01 -2.47
CA LEU A 311 11.60 -31.10 -2.90
C LEU A 311 10.46 -31.06 -1.87
N ALA A 312 9.87 -29.89 -1.68
CA ALA A 312 8.59 -29.72 -1.01
C ALA A 312 7.45 -30.17 -1.94
N ARG A 313 6.30 -30.55 -1.36
CA ARG A 313 5.16 -31.05 -2.15
C ARG A 313 4.69 -30.05 -3.23
N TRP A 314 4.66 -28.78 -2.90
CA TRP A 314 4.25 -27.72 -3.83
C TRP A 314 5.18 -27.56 -5.03
N GLU A 315 6.41 -28.08 -4.98
CA GLU A 315 7.39 -27.98 -6.07
C GLU A 315 7.12 -28.98 -7.20
N TYR A 316 6.39 -30.08 -6.94
CA TYR A 316 6.12 -31.14 -7.93
C TYR A 316 4.63 -31.49 -8.10
N ASP A 317 3.75 -31.08 -7.19
CA ASP A 317 2.30 -31.30 -7.27
C ASP A 317 1.63 -30.08 -7.91
N GLU A 318 1.28 -30.16 -9.19
CA GLU A 318 0.59 -29.08 -9.93
C GLU A 318 -0.79 -28.75 -9.33
N SER A 319 -1.41 -29.70 -8.63
CA SER A 319 -2.70 -29.54 -7.96
C SER A 319 -2.58 -29.11 -6.49
N TYR A 320 -1.38 -28.73 -6.04
CA TYR A 320 -1.12 -28.47 -4.62
C TYR A 320 -2.06 -27.42 -4.01
N CYS A 321 -2.35 -26.33 -4.72
CA CYS A 321 -3.25 -25.31 -4.18
C CYS A 321 -4.68 -25.83 -3.98
N GLU A 322 -5.17 -26.77 -4.79
CA GLU A 322 -6.49 -27.36 -4.60
C GLU A 322 -6.60 -28.19 -3.32
N ALA A 323 -5.49 -28.74 -2.84
CA ALA A 323 -5.41 -29.33 -1.51
C ALA A 323 -5.38 -28.23 -0.42
N VAL A 324 -4.63 -27.15 -0.63
CA VAL A 324 -4.55 -26.02 0.32
C VAL A 324 -5.91 -25.35 0.53
N LYS A 325 -6.67 -25.12 -0.54
CA LYS A 325 -8.04 -24.55 -0.51
C LYS A 325 -9.04 -25.36 0.32
N LYS A 326 -8.71 -26.59 0.72
CA LYS A 326 -9.56 -27.48 1.54
C LYS A 326 -9.07 -27.65 2.98
N MET A 327 -7.97 -26.98 3.35
CA MET A 327 -7.37 -27.11 4.66
C MET A 327 -7.58 -25.84 5.49
N PRO A 328 -8.11 -25.93 6.72
CA PRO A 328 -8.10 -24.81 7.64
C PRO A 328 -6.69 -24.27 7.91
N PRO A 329 -6.50 -22.94 8.03
CA PRO A 329 -7.50 -21.87 7.92
C PRO A 329 -7.63 -21.28 6.49
N TYR A 330 -7.22 -22.00 5.44
CA TYR A 330 -7.18 -21.51 4.07
C TYR A 330 -8.45 -21.83 3.26
N ASP A 331 -9.33 -22.65 3.82
CA ASP A 331 -10.61 -23.09 3.26
C ASP A 331 -11.73 -22.05 3.39
N ALA A 332 -11.53 -21.03 4.22
CA ALA A 332 -12.46 -19.92 4.39
C ALA A 332 -11.75 -18.61 4.77
N GLY A 333 -12.46 -17.48 4.62
CA GLY A 333 -11.96 -16.17 5.05
C GLY A 333 -10.82 -15.62 4.18
N PRO A 334 -10.08 -14.61 4.67
CA PRO A 334 -9.11 -13.88 3.87
C PRO A 334 -7.73 -14.55 3.78
N ARG A 335 -7.48 -15.61 4.57
CA ARG A 335 -6.11 -16.07 4.84
C ARG A 335 -5.36 -16.54 3.60
N LEU A 336 -6.01 -17.24 2.66
CA LEU A 336 -5.36 -17.66 1.42
C LEU A 336 -4.98 -16.45 0.53
N LEU A 337 -5.87 -15.45 0.43
CA LEU A 337 -5.56 -14.21 -0.29
C LEU A 337 -4.45 -13.41 0.40
N ASP A 338 -4.37 -13.44 1.72
CA ASP A 338 -3.27 -12.82 2.46
C ASP A 338 -1.93 -13.50 2.16
N VAL A 339 -1.90 -14.84 2.08
CA VAL A 339 -0.71 -15.60 1.66
C VAL A 339 -0.29 -15.21 0.23
N ILE A 340 -1.24 -15.02 -0.68
CA ILE A 340 -0.95 -14.62 -2.07
C ILE A 340 -0.41 -13.19 -2.14
N ASP A 341 -1.01 -12.24 -1.43
CA ASP A 341 -0.48 -10.86 -1.34
C ASP A 341 0.95 -10.86 -0.78
N THR A 342 1.20 -11.68 0.25
CA THR A 342 2.53 -11.84 0.84
C THR A 342 3.51 -12.49 -0.14
N ALA A 343 3.08 -13.44 -0.97
CA ALA A 343 3.92 -14.02 -2.02
C ALA A 343 4.29 -12.99 -3.10
N ILE A 344 3.36 -12.10 -3.46
CA ILE A 344 3.64 -10.97 -4.36
C ILE A 344 4.67 -10.03 -3.73
N PHE A 345 4.47 -9.65 -2.45
CA PHE A 345 5.43 -8.84 -1.69
C PHE A 345 6.82 -9.47 -1.65
N ASP A 346 6.89 -10.74 -1.24
CA ASP A 346 8.13 -11.49 -1.12
C ASP A 346 8.84 -11.63 -2.46
N TYR A 347 8.11 -11.83 -3.56
CA TYR A 347 8.70 -11.92 -4.89
C TYR A 347 9.33 -10.59 -5.32
N LEU A 348 8.64 -9.46 -5.08
CA LEU A 348 9.17 -8.13 -5.41
C LEU A 348 10.50 -7.88 -4.68
N ILE A 349 10.58 -8.22 -3.40
CA ILE A 349 11.80 -8.02 -2.61
C ILE A 349 12.81 -9.16 -2.77
N GLY A 350 12.42 -10.30 -3.33
CA GLY A 350 13.26 -11.50 -3.46
C GLY A 350 13.47 -12.23 -2.13
N ASN A 351 12.44 -12.31 -1.28
CA ASN A 351 12.45 -13.07 -0.03
C ASN A 351 12.00 -14.51 -0.27
N ALA A 352 12.94 -15.44 -0.39
CA ALA A 352 12.63 -16.86 -0.54
C ALA A 352 12.60 -17.63 0.78
N ASP A 353 12.67 -16.95 1.93
CA ASP A 353 12.84 -17.54 3.26
C ASP A 353 11.58 -17.49 4.15
N ARG A 354 10.40 -17.16 3.60
CA ARG A 354 9.14 -17.14 4.38
C ARG A 354 8.57 -18.55 4.62
N HIS A 355 9.17 -19.27 5.56
CA HIS A 355 8.78 -20.64 5.93
C HIS A 355 7.75 -20.70 7.06
N HIS A 356 7.60 -19.62 7.81
CA HIS A 356 6.50 -19.36 8.72
C HIS A 356 5.96 -17.96 8.47
N TYR A 357 4.77 -17.72 8.99
CA TYR A 357 4.21 -16.38 9.08
C TYR A 357 3.47 -16.22 10.40
N GLU A 358 3.27 -14.98 10.81
CA GLU A 358 2.57 -14.63 12.02
C GLU A 358 1.22 -13.97 11.71
N SER A 359 0.25 -14.16 12.59
CA SER A 359 -1.00 -13.40 12.65
C SER A 359 -1.27 -12.98 14.09
N PHE A 360 -2.21 -12.08 14.35
CA PHE A 360 -2.69 -11.88 15.71
C PHE A 360 -3.51 -13.09 16.18
N GLN A 361 -3.47 -13.38 17.48
CA GLN A 361 -4.29 -14.44 18.11
C GLN A 361 -5.76 -13.99 18.26
N ASP A 362 -6.65 -14.98 18.43
CA ASP A 362 -8.01 -14.82 18.96
C ASP A 362 -8.97 -13.87 18.24
N ASP A 363 -8.78 -13.62 16.94
CA ASP A 363 -9.63 -12.70 16.18
C ASP A 363 -10.67 -13.37 15.27
N GLY A 364 -10.97 -14.65 15.53
CA GLY A 364 -11.97 -15.40 14.77
C GLY A 364 -11.54 -15.74 13.33
N GLY A 365 -10.23 -15.70 13.03
CA GLY A 365 -9.69 -16.03 11.71
C GLY A 365 -9.70 -14.85 10.74
N ALA A 366 -10.01 -13.65 11.21
CA ALA A 366 -9.94 -12.44 10.41
C ALA A 366 -8.51 -11.92 10.25
N SER A 367 -7.55 -12.37 11.07
CA SER A 367 -6.29 -11.63 11.22
C SER A 367 -5.50 -11.73 9.95
N MET A 368 -4.95 -10.59 9.55
CA MET A 368 -4.00 -10.55 8.46
C MET A 368 -2.72 -11.30 8.83
N LEU A 369 -2.00 -11.69 7.78
CA LEU A 369 -0.61 -12.11 7.86
C LEU A 369 0.27 -10.88 8.12
N ILE A 370 1.05 -10.89 9.20
CA ILE A 370 1.98 -9.81 9.56
C ILE A 370 3.32 -10.04 8.84
N LEU A 371 3.81 -9.01 8.15
CA LEU A 371 5.07 -9.07 7.38
C LEU A 371 6.27 -8.84 8.30
N LEU A 372 6.58 -9.83 9.14
CA LEU A 372 7.77 -9.87 9.99
C LEU A 372 8.97 -10.50 9.28
N ASP A 373 10.16 -10.17 9.78
CA ASP A 373 11.46 -10.74 9.40
C ASP A 373 11.73 -10.71 7.88
N ASN A 374 11.79 -9.51 7.29
CA ASN A 374 12.01 -9.33 5.85
C ASN A 374 13.50 -9.13 5.50
N ALA A 375 14.41 -9.29 6.45
CA ALA A 375 15.86 -9.09 6.27
C ALA A 375 16.52 -10.05 5.27
N LYS A 376 15.87 -11.18 4.92
CA LYS A 376 16.33 -12.14 3.91
C LYS A 376 15.97 -11.74 2.47
N SER A 377 15.69 -10.47 2.24
CA SER A 377 15.30 -9.89 0.95
C SER A 377 16.43 -9.05 0.34
N PHE A 378 16.26 -8.60 -0.90
CA PHE A 378 17.21 -7.73 -1.62
C PHE A 378 18.65 -8.28 -1.63
N GLY A 379 18.81 -9.60 -1.73
CA GLY A 379 20.13 -10.24 -1.77
C GLY A 379 20.76 -10.21 -3.17
N ASN A 380 19.95 -10.27 -4.23
CA ASN A 380 20.43 -10.29 -5.61
C ASN A 380 19.46 -9.52 -6.51
N ALA A 381 19.95 -8.47 -7.17
CA ALA A 381 19.14 -7.64 -8.09
C ALA A 381 19.02 -8.24 -9.50
N ALA A 382 19.89 -9.18 -9.87
CA ALA A 382 19.94 -9.80 -11.19
C ALA A 382 19.10 -11.09 -11.29
N LEU A 383 18.67 -11.65 -10.15
CA LEU A 383 17.86 -12.87 -10.09
C LEU A 383 16.42 -12.57 -9.65
N ASP A 384 15.46 -13.13 -10.37
CA ASP A 384 14.03 -13.08 -10.03
C ASP A 384 13.55 -14.50 -9.71
N GLU A 385 13.46 -14.83 -8.42
CA GLU A 385 13.12 -16.17 -7.94
C GLU A 385 11.63 -16.49 -8.14
N ARG A 386 11.28 -17.02 -9.32
CA ARG A 386 9.89 -17.31 -9.72
C ARG A 386 9.17 -18.23 -8.75
N SER A 387 9.87 -19.14 -8.06
CA SER A 387 9.23 -20.08 -7.14
C SER A 387 8.55 -19.39 -5.94
N ILE A 388 8.91 -18.14 -5.62
CA ILE A 388 8.19 -17.34 -4.60
C ILE A 388 6.74 -17.08 -5.01
N LEU A 389 6.45 -16.94 -6.31
CA LEU A 389 5.09 -16.74 -6.82
C LEU A 389 4.25 -18.02 -6.90
N ALA A 390 4.71 -19.15 -6.35
CA ALA A 390 3.96 -20.41 -6.35
C ALA A 390 2.53 -20.28 -5.82
N PRO A 391 2.24 -19.58 -4.71
CA PRO A 391 0.88 -19.36 -4.28
C PRO A 391 0.02 -18.66 -5.34
N LEU A 392 0.58 -17.67 -6.06
CA LEU A 392 -0.14 -16.93 -7.09
C LEU A 392 -0.42 -17.80 -8.32
N TYR A 393 0.61 -18.43 -8.91
CA TYR A 393 0.42 -19.17 -10.16
C TYR A 393 -0.25 -20.54 -9.99
N GLN A 394 -0.25 -21.13 -8.78
CA GLN A 394 -0.96 -22.39 -8.51
C GLN A 394 -2.42 -22.15 -8.11
N CYS A 395 -2.69 -21.12 -7.32
CA CYS A 395 -4.06 -20.82 -6.89
C CYS A 395 -4.84 -20.01 -7.93
N CYS A 396 -4.12 -19.26 -8.77
CA CYS A 396 -4.63 -18.32 -9.76
C CYS A 396 -5.68 -17.37 -9.18
N MET A 397 -5.47 -16.86 -7.97
CA MET A 397 -6.34 -15.89 -7.33
C MET A 397 -5.52 -14.67 -6.94
N VAL A 398 -6.10 -13.47 -6.98
CA VAL A 398 -5.52 -12.24 -6.45
C VAL A 398 -6.64 -11.28 -6.05
N ARG A 399 -6.42 -10.51 -4.98
CA ARG A 399 -7.40 -9.52 -4.54
C ARG A 399 -7.52 -8.40 -5.58
N VAL A 400 -8.75 -7.94 -5.85
CA VAL A 400 -9.01 -6.82 -6.79
C VAL A 400 -8.23 -5.57 -6.40
N SER A 401 -8.21 -5.20 -5.11
CA SER A 401 -7.48 -4.02 -4.64
C SER A 401 -5.96 -4.16 -4.84
N THR A 402 -5.39 -5.34 -4.62
CA THR A 402 -3.98 -5.64 -4.93
C THR A 402 -3.72 -5.48 -6.43
N TRP A 403 -4.54 -6.08 -7.28
CA TRP A 403 -4.42 -5.96 -8.74
C TRP A 403 -4.50 -4.52 -9.24
N ASN A 404 -5.45 -3.73 -8.72
CA ASN A 404 -5.61 -2.32 -9.06
C ASN A 404 -4.37 -1.51 -8.65
N ARG A 405 -3.87 -1.74 -7.44
CA ARG A 405 -2.67 -1.07 -6.94
C ARG A 405 -1.42 -1.41 -7.76
N LEU A 406 -1.21 -2.70 -8.08
CA LEU A 406 -0.09 -3.13 -8.92
C LEU A 406 -0.15 -2.49 -10.31
N ASN A 407 -1.34 -2.31 -10.88
CA ASN A 407 -1.50 -1.61 -12.17
C ASN A 407 -1.10 -0.12 -12.10
N MET A 408 -1.42 0.56 -11.00
CA MET A 408 -1.06 1.97 -10.80
C MET A 408 0.44 2.17 -10.63
N LEU A 409 1.16 1.13 -10.16
CA LEU A 409 2.60 1.15 -9.91
C LEU A 409 3.48 0.78 -11.14
N ARG A 410 2.86 0.56 -12.31
CA ARG A 410 3.57 0.14 -13.53
C ARG A 410 4.39 1.29 -14.15
N GLY A 411 5.27 0.92 -15.08
CA GLY A 411 5.97 1.89 -15.93
C GLY A 411 7.05 2.69 -15.21
N GLY A 412 7.63 2.16 -14.13
CA GLY A 412 8.66 2.83 -13.34
C GLY A 412 8.14 3.58 -12.11
N ALA A 413 6.82 3.62 -11.91
CA ALA A 413 6.23 4.27 -10.73
C ALA A 413 6.65 3.59 -9.42
N LEU A 414 6.71 2.25 -9.38
CA LEU A 414 7.15 1.53 -8.17
C LEU A 414 8.56 1.94 -7.71
N SER A 415 9.54 1.96 -8.61
CA SER A 415 10.90 2.39 -8.22
C SER A 415 10.98 3.89 -7.90
N ALA A 416 10.19 4.73 -8.55
CA ALA A 416 10.10 6.17 -8.23
C ALA A 416 9.55 6.41 -6.82
N ASP A 417 8.43 5.76 -6.48
CA ASP A 417 7.79 5.81 -5.17
C ASP A 417 8.73 5.30 -4.08
N MET A 418 9.45 4.19 -4.35
CA MET A 418 10.46 3.67 -3.43
C MET A 418 11.59 4.67 -3.18
N ARG A 419 12.11 5.35 -4.22
CA ARG A 419 13.14 6.40 -4.03
C ARG A 419 12.61 7.53 -3.14
N GLN A 420 11.38 7.97 -3.39
CA GLN A 420 10.76 9.03 -2.60
C GLN A 420 10.56 8.62 -1.14
N ALA A 421 10.07 7.41 -0.90
CA ALA A 421 9.79 6.88 0.43
C ALA A 421 11.08 6.68 1.26
N LEU A 422 12.14 6.18 0.62
CA LEU A 422 13.43 5.89 1.26
C LEU A 422 14.29 7.14 1.52
N ALA A 423 14.03 8.27 0.85
CA ALA A 423 14.80 9.50 1.00
C ALA A 423 14.68 10.18 2.38
N PHE A 424 13.70 9.75 3.18
CA PHE A 424 13.55 10.18 4.56
C PHE A 424 14.51 9.46 5.52
N ASP A 425 14.90 8.22 5.20
CA ASP A 425 15.61 7.37 6.14
C ASP A 425 17.06 7.85 6.43
N PRO A 426 17.51 7.86 7.70
CA PRO A 426 18.87 8.30 8.06
C PRO A 426 20.02 7.52 7.42
N ILE A 427 19.81 6.27 6.99
CA ILE A 427 20.86 5.42 6.38
C ILE A 427 20.85 5.46 4.86
N GLN A 428 20.26 6.51 4.27
CA GLN A 428 20.27 6.69 2.82
C GLN A 428 21.71 6.70 2.24
N PRO A 429 21.93 6.07 1.06
CA PRO A 429 20.98 5.28 0.29
C PRO A 429 20.65 3.92 0.94
N VAL A 430 19.35 3.57 1.04
CA VAL A 430 18.90 2.29 1.62
C VAL A 430 19.03 1.14 0.63
N LEU A 431 18.66 1.35 -0.63
CA LEU A 431 18.81 0.36 -1.71
C LEU A 431 19.76 0.90 -2.79
N ALA A 432 20.55 0.02 -3.39
CA ALA A 432 21.29 0.33 -4.60
C ALA A 432 20.34 0.40 -5.82
N GLU A 433 20.68 1.22 -6.81
CA GLU A 433 19.87 1.41 -8.03
C GLU A 433 19.49 0.11 -8.77
N PRO A 434 20.36 -0.92 -8.87
CA PRO A 434 19.97 -2.20 -9.46
C PRO A 434 18.76 -2.85 -8.78
N HIS A 435 18.62 -2.72 -7.46
CA HIS A 435 17.45 -3.27 -6.75
C HIS A 435 16.17 -2.48 -7.03
N LEU A 436 16.28 -1.16 -7.19
CA LEU A 436 15.15 -0.31 -7.58
C LEU A 436 14.66 -0.67 -8.98
N ALA A 437 15.58 -0.86 -9.95
CA ALA A 437 15.23 -1.34 -11.28
C ALA A 437 14.65 -2.77 -11.27
N ALA A 438 15.16 -3.64 -10.39
CA ALA A 438 14.64 -5.00 -10.24
C ALA A 438 13.18 -5.01 -9.74
N LEU A 439 12.75 -4.06 -8.90
CA LEU A 439 11.36 -3.96 -8.45
C LEU A 439 10.39 -3.75 -9.62
N ASP A 440 10.70 -2.86 -10.56
CA ASP A 440 9.87 -2.61 -11.74
C ASP A 440 9.81 -3.83 -12.68
N ARG A 441 10.96 -4.51 -12.85
CA ARG A 441 11.05 -5.74 -13.64
C ARG A 441 10.22 -6.86 -13.02
N ARG A 442 10.33 -7.07 -11.70
CA ARG A 442 9.58 -8.06 -10.94
C ARG A 442 8.09 -7.73 -10.94
N LEU A 443 7.70 -6.46 -10.79
CA LEU A 443 6.30 -6.05 -10.93
C LEU A 443 5.73 -6.49 -12.29
N SER A 444 6.49 -6.32 -13.36
CA SER A 444 6.08 -6.81 -14.69
C SER A 444 5.90 -8.34 -14.74
N GLY A 445 6.73 -9.09 -14.03
CA GLY A 445 6.59 -10.54 -13.84
C GLY A 445 5.33 -10.95 -13.08
N VAL A 446 4.98 -10.23 -12.01
CA VAL A 446 3.71 -10.43 -11.27
C VAL A 446 2.53 -10.16 -12.20
N MET A 447 2.54 -9.03 -12.90
CA MET A 447 1.49 -8.63 -13.83
C MET A 447 1.29 -9.67 -14.94
N ALA A 448 2.37 -10.24 -15.49
CA ALA A 448 2.30 -11.29 -16.50
C ALA A 448 1.68 -12.58 -15.92
N THR A 449 2.05 -12.95 -14.69
CA THR A 449 1.51 -14.14 -14.01
C THR A 449 0.00 -14.03 -13.78
N VAL A 450 -0.48 -12.88 -13.30
CA VAL A 450 -1.93 -12.66 -13.11
C VAL A 450 -2.66 -12.72 -14.45
N LYS A 451 -2.12 -12.11 -15.51
CA LYS A 451 -2.73 -12.16 -16.85
C LYS A 451 -2.85 -13.59 -17.38
N GLN A 452 -1.82 -14.42 -17.20
CA GLN A 452 -1.88 -15.84 -17.55
C GLN A 452 -3.01 -16.56 -16.80
N CYS A 453 -3.20 -16.27 -15.52
CA CYS A 453 -4.33 -16.81 -14.76
C CYS A 453 -5.69 -16.32 -15.29
N ILE A 454 -5.82 -15.02 -15.62
CA ILE A 454 -7.05 -14.47 -16.22
C ILE A 454 -7.34 -15.15 -17.56
N GLU A 455 -6.33 -15.38 -18.40
CA GLU A 455 -6.47 -16.08 -19.68
C GLU A 455 -6.88 -17.55 -19.49
N ALA A 456 -6.34 -18.22 -18.46
CA ALA A 456 -6.58 -19.64 -18.21
C ALA A 456 -7.97 -19.96 -17.63
N GLN A 457 -8.48 -19.13 -16.70
CA GLN A 457 -9.71 -19.44 -15.96
C GLN A 457 -10.73 -18.29 -15.88
N GLY A 458 -10.45 -17.17 -16.55
CA GLY A 458 -11.32 -15.98 -16.60
C GLY A 458 -11.06 -14.98 -15.47
N PRO A 459 -11.47 -13.70 -15.65
CA PRO A 459 -11.27 -12.65 -14.67
C PRO A 459 -12.05 -12.90 -13.38
N ASP A 460 -13.30 -13.38 -13.45
CA ASP A 460 -14.17 -13.58 -12.28
C ASP A 460 -13.63 -14.64 -11.29
N ASN A 461 -12.89 -15.63 -11.78
CA ASN A 461 -12.27 -16.67 -10.96
C ASN A 461 -10.88 -16.26 -10.45
N THR A 462 -10.28 -15.23 -11.05
CA THR A 462 -8.91 -14.79 -10.74
C THR A 462 -8.88 -13.55 -9.86
N LEU A 463 -9.75 -12.58 -10.14
CA LEU A 463 -9.82 -11.30 -9.43
C LEU A 463 -10.90 -11.39 -8.36
N ILE A 464 -10.46 -11.59 -7.12
CA ILE A 464 -11.37 -11.84 -5.99
C ILE A 464 -11.66 -10.54 -5.26
N GLU A 465 -12.93 -10.14 -5.24
CA GLU A 465 -13.42 -9.02 -4.45
C GLU A 465 -13.64 -9.50 -3.01
N ASP A 466 -12.66 -9.29 -2.13
CA ASP A 466 -12.86 -9.55 -0.71
C ASP A 466 -13.64 -8.40 -0.08
N ARG A 467 -14.96 -8.62 0.12
CA ARG A 467 -15.81 -7.69 0.86
C ARG A 467 -15.49 -7.76 2.35
N MET A 468 -14.26 -7.44 2.72
CA MET A 468 -13.91 -7.15 4.10
C MET A 468 -14.55 -5.80 4.43
N ASN A 469 -15.79 -5.82 4.88
CA ASN A 469 -16.36 -4.71 5.62
C ASN A 469 -15.57 -4.63 6.92
N LEU A 470 -14.42 -3.96 6.88
CA LEU A 470 -13.71 -3.59 8.10
C LEU A 470 -14.68 -2.68 8.88
N PRO A 471 -15.14 -3.06 10.08
CA PRO A 471 -15.78 -2.09 10.94
C PRO A 471 -14.72 -1.01 11.15
N HIS A 472 -14.97 0.18 10.59
CA HIS A 472 -14.23 1.36 11.01
C HIS A 472 -14.45 1.50 12.52
N PRO A 473 -13.40 1.74 13.31
CA PRO A 473 -13.56 2.06 14.73
C PRO A 473 -14.44 3.30 14.93
#